data_AF-A0A813CHH6-F1
#
_entry.id   AF-A0A813CHH6-F1
#
_cell.length_a   1.000
_cell.length_b   1.000
_cell.length_c   1.000
_cell.angle_alpha   90.00
_cell.angle_beta   90.00
_cell.angle_gamma   90.00
#
_symmetry.space_group_name_H-M   'P 1'
#
loop_
_entity.id
_entity.type
_entity.pdbx_description
1 polymer ?
#
loop_
_entity_poly.entity_id
_entity_poly.type
_entity_poly.pdbx_seq_one_letter_code
_entity_poly.pdbx_strand_id
1 'polypeptide(L)'
;MWSCEAGGVEYPPGYGVHGTGLPMHLVYFDNQLDVQKGRERIAFNRLRDDARSTNMIASCCKALLCVEHPGYVGQSVLLFPDFITILGVPPLLPPACRIFIKDWPADAYAKLPPKPGIWWEEGKMYGHSEQHKALAGKSVEGMLQAMPLSAIGETFQQLLEAVGGKVEVLGLPEGPNSRRKKRVETLHSGFRTSSPSAWDKRSVGLLLSHYVSDRMVCNMLLQQRQSFGVARGRPVSWFSDSQHRSFHNGCP
;
A
#
# COMPACT_ATOMS: atom_id res chain seq x y z
N MET A 1 0.62 1.45 -11.24
CA MET A 1 0.93 2.03 -12.56
C MET A 1 2.15 1.41 -13.19
N TRP A 2 3.36 1.54 -12.62
CA TRP A 2 4.56 0.94 -13.22
C TRP A 2 4.41 -0.54 -13.60
N SER A 3 3.86 -1.38 -12.70
CA SER A 3 3.66 -2.81 -12.95
C SER A 3 2.85 -3.06 -14.25
N CYS A 4 1.80 -2.28 -14.48
CA CYS A 4 0.99 -2.33 -15.69
C CYS A 4 1.80 -1.93 -16.93
N GLU A 5 2.54 -0.81 -16.85
CA GLU A 5 3.37 -0.27 -17.93
C GLU A 5 4.54 -1.20 -18.29
N ALA A 6 5.02 -1.98 -17.33
CA ALA A 6 6.12 -2.94 -17.49
C ALA A 6 5.67 -4.31 -18.03
N GLY A 7 4.45 -4.42 -18.58
CA GLY A 7 3.89 -5.67 -19.12
C GLY A 7 3.12 -6.51 -18.10
N GLY A 8 2.70 -5.91 -16.99
CA GLY A 8 1.79 -6.52 -16.01
C GLY A 8 0.33 -6.44 -16.39
N VAL A 9 -0.52 -6.60 -15.39
CA VAL A 9 -1.98 -6.53 -15.56
C VAL A 9 -2.33 -5.12 -16.04
N GLU A 10 -3.12 -5.02 -17.10
CA GLU A 10 -3.63 -3.73 -17.58
C GLU A 10 -4.35 -3.00 -16.44
N TYR A 11 -4.18 -1.68 -16.37
CA TYR A 11 -4.90 -0.91 -15.37
C TYR A 11 -6.40 -0.90 -15.74
N PRO A 12 -7.32 -1.07 -14.77
CA PRO A 12 -8.73 -0.98 -15.08
C PRO A 12 -9.09 0.43 -15.60
N PRO A 13 -10.16 0.59 -16.41
CA PRO A 13 -10.53 1.90 -16.94
C PRO A 13 -10.68 2.97 -15.85
N GLY A 14 -10.05 4.13 -16.06
CA GLY A 14 -10.08 5.26 -15.12
C GLY A 14 -8.95 5.29 -14.10
N TYR A 15 -8.13 4.23 -14.00
CA TYR A 15 -6.89 4.25 -13.23
C TYR A 15 -5.73 4.83 -14.04
N GLY A 16 -4.71 5.37 -13.35
CA GLY A 16 -3.49 5.91 -13.99
C GLY A 16 -3.38 7.42 -14.07
N VAL A 17 -4.50 8.13 -13.92
CA VAL A 17 -4.49 9.58 -13.74
C VAL A 17 -4.99 9.92 -12.36
N HIS A 18 -4.14 10.61 -11.60
CA HIS A 18 -4.49 11.07 -10.27
C HIS A 18 -5.77 11.90 -10.29
N GLY A 19 -6.78 11.56 -9.47
CA GLY A 19 -8.04 12.30 -9.45
C GLY A 19 -9.08 11.84 -10.47
N THR A 20 -8.77 10.84 -11.28
CA THR A 20 -9.72 10.25 -12.26
C THR A 20 -10.26 8.94 -11.73
N GLY A 21 -11.53 8.63 -12.02
CA GLY A 21 -12.16 7.36 -11.66
C GLY A 21 -12.40 7.21 -10.16
N LEU A 22 -12.43 5.95 -9.71
CA LEU A 22 -12.57 5.60 -8.30
C LEU A 22 -11.18 5.48 -7.63
N PRO A 23 -11.06 5.80 -6.33
CA PRO A 23 -9.85 5.50 -5.59
C PRO A 23 -9.58 3.99 -5.55
N MET A 24 -8.31 3.59 -5.52
CA MET A 24 -7.93 2.17 -5.50
C MET A 24 -8.37 1.50 -4.19
N HIS A 25 -8.81 0.25 -4.29
CA HIS A 25 -9.11 -0.59 -3.16
C HIS A 25 -7.85 -1.19 -2.55
N LEU A 26 -7.63 -0.96 -1.26
CA LEU A 26 -6.59 -1.57 -0.46
C LEU A 26 -7.16 -2.59 0.51
N VAL A 27 -6.58 -3.78 0.53
CA VAL A 27 -6.92 -4.81 1.50
C VAL A 27 -5.66 -5.36 2.14
N TYR A 28 -5.71 -5.55 3.45
CA TYR A 28 -4.60 -6.06 4.24
C TYR A 28 -4.85 -7.51 4.61
N PHE A 29 -3.86 -8.34 4.30
CA PHE A 29 -3.82 -9.75 4.67
C PHE A 29 -2.67 -10.01 5.62
N ASP A 30 -2.77 -11.11 6.36
CA ASP A 30 -1.68 -11.58 7.22
C ASP A 30 -0.42 -11.82 6.38
N ASN A 31 0.73 -11.47 6.94
CA ASN A 31 2.04 -11.63 6.30
C ASN A 31 2.56 -13.07 6.36
N GLN A 32 1.70 -14.03 5.99
CA GLN A 32 2.04 -15.43 5.90
C GLN A 32 1.46 -16.00 4.61
N LEU A 33 2.37 -16.36 3.71
CA LEU A 33 2.09 -16.63 2.32
C LEU A 33 2.48 -18.07 2.00
N ASP A 34 1.49 -18.86 1.63
CA ASP A 34 1.69 -20.22 1.14
C ASP A 34 1.81 -20.21 -0.39
N VAL A 35 3.05 -20.21 -0.89
CA VAL A 35 3.34 -20.10 -2.32
C VAL A 35 3.22 -21.47 -2.99
N GLN A 36 2.03 -21.74 -3.53
CA GLN A 36 1.70 -23.02 -4.16
C GLN A 36 2.47 -23.28 -5.48
N LYS A 37 2.75 -22.23 -6.27
CA LYS A 37 3.41 -22.31 -7.59
C LYS A 37 4.17 -21.02 -7.90
N GLY A 38 5.17 -21.11 -8.78
CA GLY A 38 5.89 -19.94 -9.31
C GLY A 38 6.80 -19.25 -8.29
N ARG A 39 7.23 -19.98 -7.27
CA ARG A 39 8.12 -19.48 -6.21
C ARG A 39 9.43 -18.94 -6.76
N GLU A 40 9.99 -19.62 -7.76
CA GLU A 40 11.19 -19.24 -8.48
C GLU A 40 11.03 -17.97 -9.33
N ARG A 41 9.79 -17.51 -9.54
CA ARG A 41 9.45 -16.31 -10.30
C ARG A 41 9.13 -15.12 -9.42
N ILE A 42 9.28 -15.23 -8.09
CA ILE A 42 9.12 -14.08 -7.21
C ILE A 42 10.33 -13.16 -7.34
N ALA A 43 10.07 -11.86 -7.48
CA ALA A 43 11.08 -10.81 -7.44
C ALA A 43 10.58 -9.63 -6.60
N PHE A 44 11.49 -8.76 -6.19
CA PHE A 44 11.17 -7.62 -5.34
C PHE A 44 11.69 -6.33 -5.96
N ASN A 45 10.91 -5.27 -5.84
CA ASN A 45 11.36 -3.95 -6.25
C ASN A 45 10.86 -2.85 -5.32
N ARG A 46 11.51 -1.71 -5.46
CA ARG A 46 11.13 -0.42 -4.90
C ARG A 46 11.05 0.60 -6.01
N LEU A 47 10.14 1.54 -5.84
CA LEU A 47 9.92 2.58 -6.83
C LEU A 47 11.12 3.53 -6.92
N ARG A 48 11.78 3.78 -5.79
CA ARG A 48 12.93 4.68 -5.60
C ARG A 48 13.84 4.11 -4.51
N ASP A 49 15.04 4.66 -4.36
CA ASP A 49 16.00 4.21 -3.34
C ASP A 49 15.52 4.52 -1.91
N ASP A 50 14.88 5.68 -1.74
CA ASP A 50 14.29 6.14 -0.47
C ASP A 50 12.83 5.71 -0.26
N ALA A 51 12.34 4.84 -1.13
CA ALA A 51 11.04 4.19 -1.00
C ALA A 51 11.06 3.26 0.22
N ARG A 52 10.06 3.37 1.10
CA ARG A 52 9.90 2.47 2.24
C ARG A 52 9.09 1.25 1.88
N SER A 53 8.18 1.35 0.93
CA SER A 53 7.36 0.22 0.50
C SER A 53 8.16 -0.68 -0.45
N THR A 54 8.19 -1.96 -0.14
CA THR A 54 8.81 -2.98 -1.00
C THR A 54 7.69 -3.78 -1.67
N ASN A 55 7.72 -3.84 -2.99
CA ASN A 55 6.75 -4.59 -3.77
C ASN A 55 7.28 -6.02 -3.98
N MET A 56 6.40 -7.01 -3.85
CA MET A 56 6.61 -8.36 -4.36
C MET A 56 5.90 -8.47 -5.71
N ILE A 57 6.63 -8.90 -6.73
CA ILE A 57 6.14 -9.03 -8.10
C ILE A 57 6.42 -10.42 -8.68
N ALA A 58 5.66 -10.81 -9.68
CA ALA A 58 6.03 -11.92 -10.57
C ALA A 58 7.05 -11.44 -11.60
N SER A 59 8.23 -12.04 -11.67
CA SER A 59 9.32 -11.61 -12.55
C SER A 59 9.00 -11.76 -14.04
N CYS A 60 8.16 -12.74 -14.39
CA CYS A 60 7.81 -13.09 -15.77
C CYS A 60 6.85 -12.10 -16.43
N CYS A 61 5.90 -11.55 -15.67
CA CYS A 61 4.88 -10.64 -16.20
C CYS A 61 4.79 -9.34 -15.40
N LYS A 62 5.69 -9.08 -14.44
CA LYS A 62 5.71 -7.89 -13.59
C LYS A 62 4.43 -7.63 -12.78
N ALA A 63 3.53 -8.60 -12.68
CA ALA A 63 2.31 -8.48 -11.88
C ALA A 63 2.64 -8.17 -10.41
N LEU A 64 2.01 -7.15 -9.85
CA LEU A 64 2.12 -6.79 -8.44
C LEU A 64 1.33 -7.78 -7.59
N LEU A 65 2.03 -8.56 -6.77
CA LEU A 65 1.42 -9.59 -5.91
C LEU A 65 0.95 -8.98 -4.59
N CYS A 66 1.87 -8.33 -3.87
CA CYS A 66 1.58 -7.62 -2.64
C CYS A 66 2.67 -6.59 -2.31
N VAL A 67 2.43 -5.76 -1.30
CA VAL A 67 3.34 -4.72 -0.84
C VAL A 67 3.55 -4.82 0.65
N GLU A 68 4.80 -4.76 1.07
CA GLU A 68 5.19 -4.59 2.46
C GLU A 68 5.60 -3.14 2.71
N HIS A 69 5.36 -2.65 3.93
CA HIS A 69 5.87 -1.38 4.39
C HIS A 69 6.33 -1.56 5.85
N PRO A 70 7.47 -0.96 6.26
CA PRO A 70 8.00 -1.12 7.62
C PRO A 70 7.01 -0.76 8.74
N GLY A 71 6.05 0.12 8.44
CA GLY A 71 4.97 0.47 9.34
C GLY A 71 3.95 -0.64 9.60
N TYR A 72 4.00 -1.77 8.88
CA TYR A 72 3.19 -2.97 9.10
C TYR A 72 3.86 -3.95 10.07
N VAL A 73 5.10 -3.66 10.50
CA VAL A 73 5.88 -4.41 11.49
C VAL A 73 5.91 -5.93 11.26
N GLY A 74 5.94 -6.33 9.99
CA GLY A 74 5.97 -7.73 9.57
C GLY A 74 4.68 -8.51 9.83
N GLN A 75 3.56 -7.85 10.15
CA GLN A 75 2.30 -8.53 10.48
C GLN A 75 1.34 -8.64 9.29
N SER A 76 1.40 -7.69 8.38
CA SER A 76 0.51 -7.67 7.22
C SER A 76 1.21 -7.28 5.92
N VAL A 77 0.58 -7.68 4.82
CA VAL A 77 0.89 -7.25 3.46
C VAL A 77 -0.33 -6.58 2.85
N LEU A 78 -0.08 -5.60 1.99
CA LEU A 78 -1.09 -4.86 1.26
C LEU A 78 -1.32 -5.47 -0.12
N LEU A 79 -2.59 -5.71 -0.46
CA LEU A 79 -3.06 -6.19 -1.76
C LEU A 79 -3.97 -5.14 -2.42
N PHE A 80 -4.06 -5.22 -3.76
CA PHE A 80 -4.91 -4.36 -4.58
C PHE A 80 -5.91 -5.20 -5.37
N PRO A 81 -7.10 -5.52 -4.83
CA PRO A 81 -8.06 -6.42 -5.48
C PRO A 81 -8.54 -5.94 -6.85
N ASP A 82 -8.36 -4.66 -7.19
CA ASP A 82 -8.66 -4.14 -8.53
C ASP A 82 -7.74 -4.72 -9.63
N PHE A 83 -6.57 -5.26 -9.26
CA PHE A 83 -5.57 -5.79 -10.19
C PHE A 83 -5.34 -7.30 -10.07
N ILE A 84 -5.85 -7.92 -9.00
CA ILE A 84 -5.67 -9.36 -8.72
C ILE A 84 -6.99 -10.01 -8.35
N THR A 85 -7.23 -11.20 -8.87
CA THR A 85 -8.37 -12.02 -8.44
C THR A 85 -8.01 -12.73 -7.14
N ILE A 86 -8.78 -12.49 -6.09
CA ILE A 86 -8.61 -13.19 -4.81
C ILE A 86 -9.61 -14.36 -4.75
N LEU A 87 -9.10 -15.57 -4.60
CA LEU A 87 -9.88 -16.81 -4.57
C LEU A 87 -9.89 -17.41 -3.16
N GLY A 88 -10.90 -18.25 -2.87
CA GLY A 88 -10.93 -19.04 -1.63
C GLY A 88 -11.15 -18.24 -0.34
N VAL A 89 -11.55 -16.96 -0.45
CA VAL A 89 -11.89 -16.10 0.69
C VAL A 89 -13.37 -15.70 0.66
N PRO A 90 -14.01 -15.43 1.81
CA PRO A 90 -15.31 -14.76 1.84
C PRO A 90 -15.25 -13.41 1.10
N PRO A 91 -16.41 -12.90 0.64
CA PRO A 91 -16.47 -11.60 0.00
C PRO A 91 -15.74 -10.53 0.80
N LEU A 92 -14.93 -9.74 0.10
CA LEU A 92 -14.23 -8.61 0.70
C LEU A 92 -15.26 -7.64 1.29
N LEU A 93 -15.01 -7.18 2.52
CA LEU A 93 -15.83 -6.17 3.14
C LEU A 93 -15.73 -4.86 2.35
N PRO A 94 -16.77 -4.03 2.30
CA PRO A 94 -16.63 -2.70 1.74
C PRO A 94 -15.54 -1.90 2.48
N PRO A 95 -14.71 -1.10 1.78
CA PRO A 95 -13.66 -0.34 2.45
C PRO A 95 -14.25 0.65 3.46
N ALA A 96 -13.64 0.71 4.64
CA ALA A 96 -14.16 1.46 5.79
C ALA A 96 -13.88 2.97 5.68
N CYS A 97 -12.75 3.35 5.13
CA CYS A 97 -12.35 4.75 4.99
C CYS A 97 -11.51 5.02 3.73
N ARG A 98 -11.32 6.29 3.40
CA ARG A 98 -10.35 6.78 2.42
C ARG A 98 -9.14 7.37 3.15
N ILE A 99 -7.95 6.99 2.72
CA ILE A 99 -6.70 7.52 3.26
C ILE A 99 -6.05 8.46 2.26
N PHE A 100 -5.33 9.43 2.79
CA PHE A 100 -4.65 10.48 2.03
C PHE A 100 -5.58 11.37 1.21
N ILE A 101 -6.79 11.65 1.70
CA ILE A 101 -7.82 12.39 0.94
C ILE A 101 -7.37 13.78 0.45
N LYS A 102 -6.45 14.44 1.18
CA LYS A 102 -5.86 15.73 0.79
C LYS A 102 -4.88 15.62 -0.37
N ASP A 103 -4.48 14.41 -0.76
CA ASP A 103 -3.67 14.22 -1.94
C ASP A 103 -4.50 14.19 -3.20
N TRP A 104 -5.80 13.85 -3.17
CA TRP A 104 -6.74 13.86 -4.33
C TRP A 104 -7.13 15.28 -4.72
N PRO A 105 -7.42 15.59 -6.00
CA PRO A 105 -7.96 16.89 -6.37
C PRO A 105 -9.32 17.11 -5.69
N ALA A 106 -9.50 18.26 -5.03
CA ALA A 106 -10.66 18.51 -4.17
C ALA A 106 -11.99 18.44 -4.92
N ASP A 107 -12.03 18.96 -6.16
CA ASP A 107 -13.18 18.94 -7.04
C ASP A 107 -13.55 17.51 -7.50
N ALA A 108 -12.54 16.68 -7.76
CA ALA A 108 -12.74 15.27 -8.07
C ALA A 108 -13.18 14.48 -6.83
N TYR A 109 -12.64 14.79 -5.65
CA TYR A 109 -12.97 14.12 -4.40
C TYR A 109 -14.44 14.37 -4.02
N ALA A 110 -14.92 15.60 -4.21
CA ALA A 110 -16.29 16.01 -3.92
C ALA A 110 -17.34 15.24 -4.73
N LYS A 111 -16.96 14.64 -5.88
CA LYS A 111 -17.83 13.82 -6.73
C LYS A 111 -17.95 12.37 -6.25
N LEU A 112 -17.09 11.93 -5.33
CA LEU A 112 -17.09 10.55 -4.84
C LEU A 112 -18.22 10.35 -3.81
N PRO A 113 -18.80 9.13 -3.71
CA PRO A 113 -19.77 8.82 -2.67
C PRO A 113 -19.22 9.14 -1.26
N PRO A 114 -20.04 9.65 -0.32
CA PRO A 114 -19.57 9.96 1.03
C PRO A 114 -18.90 8.74 1.70
N LYS A 115 -17.72 8.95 2.28
CA LYS A 115 -17.00 7.94 3.06
C LYS A 115 -16.07 8.63 4.06
N PRO A 116 -15.87 8.08 5.27
CA PRO A 116 -14.88 8.59 6.21
C PRO A 116 -13.52 8.77 5.54
N GLY A 117 -12.90 9.92 5.77
CA GLY A 117 -11.66 10.31 5.10
C GLY A 117 -10.63 10.80 6.12
N ILE A 118 -9.39 10.38 5.91
CA ILE A 118 -8.23 10.78 6.73
C ILE A 118 -7.07 11.27 5.87
N TRP A 119 -6.19 12.06 6.47
CA TRP A 119 -4.94 12.50 5.86
C TRP A 119 -3.84 12.65 6.92
N TRP A 120 -2.60 12.78 6.45
CA TRP A 120 -1.45 13.07 7.30
C TRP A 120 -0.85 14.41 6.92
N GLU A 121 -0.53 15.20 7.94
CA GLU A 121 0.09 16.50 7.86
C GLU A 121 1.08 16.61 9.03
N GLU A 122 2.33 16.96 8.74
CA GLU A 122 3.39 17.06 9.76
C GLU A 122 3.58 15.83 10.67
N GLY A 123 3.28 14.63 10.13
CA GLY A 123 3.38 13.38 10.89
C GLY A 123 2.20 13.07 11.82
N LYS A 124 1.17 13.94 11.85
CA LYS A 124 -0.07 13.71 12.59
C LYS A 124 -1.18 13.26 11.67
N MET A 125 -2.03 12.36 12.15
CA MET A 125 -3.22 11.89 11.45
C MET A 125 -4.41 12.80 11.76
N TYR A 126 -5.11 13.22 10.71
CA TYR A 126 -6.30 14.04 10.78
C TYR A 126 -7.45 13.34 10.04
N GLY A 127 -8.68 13.74 10.35
CA GLY A 127 -9.88 13.34 9.66
C GLY A 127 -10.94 14.43 9.78
N HIS A 128 -12.03 14.34 9.02
CA HIS A 128 -13.11 15.33 9.14
C HIS A 128 -13.81 15.31 10.51
N SER A 129 -13.68 14.22 11.27
CA SER A 129 -14.16 14.08 12.64
C SER A 129 -13.27 13.12 13.43
N GLU A 130 -13.36 13.16 14.76
CA GLU A 130 -12.68 12.18 15.63
C GLU A 130 -13.17 10.75 15.36
N GLN A 131 -14.43 10.57 14.94
CA GLN A 131 -14.96 9.27 14.53
C GLN A 131 -14.25 8.72 13.29
N HIS A 132 -13.96 9.58 12.29
CA HIS A 132 -13.19 9.17 11.10
C HIS A 132 -11.77 8.75 11.49
N LYS A 133 -11.11 9.50 12.39
CA LYS A 133 -9.79 9.15 12.92
C LYS A 133 -9.82 7.83 13.69
N ALA A 134 -10.83 7.61 14.53
CA ALA A 134 -10.97 6.38 15.30
C ALA A 134 -11.19 5.16 14.38
N LEU A 135 -11.96 5.31 13.29
CA LEU A 135 -12.17 4.24 12.31
C LEU A 135 -10.87 3.85 11.60
N ALA A 136 -10.07 4.85 11.23
CA ALA A 136 -8.74 4.64 10.68
C ALA A 136 -7.80 3.96 11.70
N GLY A 137 -7.82 4.43 12.95
CA GLY A 137 -7.07 3.84 14.06
C GLY A 137 -7.36 2.36 14.24
N LYS A 138 -8.64 1.96 14.29
CA LYS A 138 -9.05 0.54 14.36
C LYS A 138 -8.53 -0.27 13.17
N SER A 139 -8.49 0.32 11.99
CA SER A 139 -7.96 -0.36 10.81
C SER A 139 -6.45 -0.54 10.91
N VAL A 140 -5.72 0.46 11.44
CA VAL A 140 -4.29 0.35 11.76
C VAL A 140 -4.02 -0.70 12.81
N GLU A 141 -4.78 -0.72 13.91
CA GLU A 141 -4.68 -1.76 14.93
C GLU A 141 -4.88 -3.14 14.32
N GLY A 142 -5.90 -3.31 13.46
CA GLY A 142 -6.15 -4.54 12.72
C GLY A 142 -4.95 -4.97 11.86
N MET A 143 -4.31 -4.04 11.14
CA MET A 143 -3.11 -4.33 10.32
C MET A 143 -1.90 -4.78 11.16
N LEU A 144 -1.85 -4.41 12.44
CA LEU A 144 -0.72 -4.61 13.33
C LEU A 144 -0.90 -5.75 14.33
N GLN A 145 -2.08 -6.35 14.44
CA GLN A 145 -2.24 -7.44 15.41
C GLN A 145 -1.39 -8.64 14.97
N ALA A 146 -0.85 -9.35 15.96
CA ALA A 146 0.06 -10.46 15.71
C ALA A 146 -0.57 -11.54 14.80
N MET A 147 0.26 -12.17 13.98
CA MET A 147 -0.13 -13.39 13.28
C MET A 147 -0.30 -14.56 14.25
N PRO A 148 -1.26 -15.47 14.00
CA PRO A 148 -1.40 -16.67 14.83
C PRO A 148 -0.17 -17.57 14.64
N LEU A 149 0.33 -18.14 15.75
CA LEU A 149 1.51 -19.04 15.75
C LEU A 149 1.33 -20.29 14.87
N SER A 150 0.09 -20.65 14.56
CA SER A 150 -0.27 -21.81 13.75
C SER A 150 -0.36 -21.53 12.25
N ALA A 151 -0.08 -20.30 11.80
CA ALA A 151 -0.20 -19.98 10.38
C ALA A 151 0.91 -20.68 9.56
N ILE A 152 0.52 -21.10 8.35
CA ILE A 152 1.31 -21.95 7.46
C ILE A 152 1.83 -21.10 6.31
N GLY A 153 3.09 -21.30 5.93
CA GLY A 153 3.73 -20.62 4.81
C GLY A 153 4.89 -19.74 5.26
N GLU A 154 5.39 -18.92 4.35
CA GLU A 154 6.54 -18.05 4.54
C GLU A 154 6.09 -16.59 4.67
N THR A 155 6.81 -15.80 5.45
CA THR A 155 6.58 -14.35 5.50
C THR A 155 7.13 -13.67 4.25
N PHE A 156 6.68 -12.46 3.94
CA PHE A 156 7.27 -11.61 2.90
C PHE A 156 8.80 -11.50 3.07
N GLN A 157 9.27 -11.39 4.31
CA GLN A 157 10.71 -11.28 4.62
C GLN A 157 11.45 -12.58 4.32
N GLN A 158 10.88 -13.74 4.66
CA GLN A 158 11.47 -15.04 4.33
C GLN A 158 11.53 -15.26 2.82
N LEU A 159 10.47 -14.87 2.09
CA LEU A 159 10.45 -14.91 0.63
C LEU A 159 11.51 -13.98 0.01
N LEU A 160 11.74 -12.80 0.60
CA LEU A 160 12.79 -11.87 0.17
C LEU A 160 14.19 -12.42 0.45
N GLU A 161 14.40 -13.00 1.64
CA GLU A 161 15.67 -13.63 2.00
C GLU A 161 16.00 -14.81 1.07
N ALA A 162 14.99 -15.61 0.70
CA ALA A 162 15.15 -16.75 -0.19
C ALA A 162 15.67 -16.37 -1.60
N VAL A 163 15.45 -15.15 -2.06
CA VAL A 163 16.03 -14.62 -3.32
C VAL A 163 17.32 -13.83 -3.10
N GLY A 164 17.95 -13.99 -1.94
CA GLY A 164 19.19 -13.33 -1.54
C GLY A 164 19.03 -11.88 -1.09
N GLY A 165 17.84 -11.49 -0.64
CA GLY A 165 17.56 -10.12 -0.19
C GLY A 165 17.59 -9.07 -1.31
N LYS A 166 17.54 -9.51 -2.57
CA LYS A 166 17.66 -8.64 -3.74
C LYS A 166 16.38 -7.84 -3.95
N VAL A 167 16.51 -6.51 -3.94
CA VAL A 167 15.44 -5.55 -4.25
C VAL A 167 15.91 -4.63 -5.36
N GLU A 168 15.23 -4.66 -6.50
CA GLU A 168 15.50 -3.75 -7.62
C GLU A 168 14.98 -2.35 -7.30
N VAL A 169 15.78 -1.31 -7.52
CA VAL A 169 15.32 0.08 -7.44
C VAL A 169 15.01 0.59 -8.84
N LEU A 170 13.74 0.88 -9.10
CA LEU A 170 13.25 1.26 -10.43
C LEU A 170 13.61 2.68 -10.86
N GLY A 171 14.01 3.55 -9.92
CA GLY A 171 14.42 4.92 -10.22
C GLY A 171 13.30 5.82 -10.75
N LEU A 172 12.05 5.54 -10.42
CA LEU A 172 10.90 6.28 -10.95
C LEU A 172 10.87 7.72 -10.41
N PRO A 173 10.49 8.71 -11.23
CA PRO A 173 10.44 10.10 -10.82
C PRO A 173 9.48 10.30 -9.65
N GLU A 174 9.78 11.29 -8.80
CA GLU A 174 8.87 11.68 -7.74
C GLU A 174 7.65 12.40 -8.30
N GLY A 175 6.46 11.96 -7.90
CA GLY A 175 5.22 12.68 -8.17
C GLY A 175 5.07 13.95 -7.32
N PRO A 176 4.16 14.86 -7.70
CA PRO A 176 3.87 16.09 -6.94
C PRO A 176 3.38 15.81 -5.51
N ASN A 177 2.87 14.61 -5.25
CA ASN A 177 2.45 14.18 -3.92
C ASN A 177 3.58 13.60 -3.05
N SER A 178 4.83 13.59 -3.53
CA SER A 178 5.98 13.22 -2.69
C SER A 178 6.15 14.22 -1.53
N ARG A 179 6.29 13.69 -0.31
CA ARG A 179 6.58 14.49 0.89
C ARG A 179 7.89 15.26 0.75
N ARG A 180 8.88 14.70 0.06
CA ARG A 180 10.18 15.34 -0.15
C ARG A 180 10.01 16.62 -0.96
N LYS A 181 9.29 16.55 -2.08
CA LYS A 181 8.93 17.73 -2.88
C LYS A 181 8.14 18.75 -2.07
N LYS A 182 7.08 18.32 -1.38
CA LYS A 182 6.28 19.21 -0.52
C LYS A 182 7.12 19.92 0.55
N ARG A 183 8.06 19.20 1.21
CA ARG A 183 8.96 19.78 2.20
C ARG A 183 9.93 20.80 1.60
N VAL A 184 10.52 20.50 0.43
CA VAL A 184 11.42 21.43 -0.26
C VAL A 184 10.66 22.69 -0.67
N GLU A 185 9.46 22.57 -1.23
CA GLU A 185 8.59 23.70 -1.57
C GLU A 185 8.24 24.56 -0.35
N THR A 186 7.87 23.95 0.78
CA THR A 186 7.58 24.68 2.03
C THR A 186 8.81 25.44 2.54
N LEU A 187 10.01 24.85 2.46
CA LEU A 187 11.25 25.52 2.85
C LEU A 187 11.58 26.71 1.94
N HIS A 188 11.30 26.60 0.64
CA HIS A 188 11.53 27.69 -0.32
C HIS A 188 10.45 28.79 -0.21
N SER A 189 9.20 28.45 0.09
CA SER A 189 8.13 29.44 0.31
C SER A 189 8.28 30.20 1.63
N GLY A 190 8.91 29.59 2.64
CA GLY A 190 9.20 30.21 3.94
C GLY A 190 10.32 31.27 3.89
N PHE A 191 11.03 31.43 2.76
CA PHE A 191 12.09 32.41 2.60
C PHE A 191 11.63 33.76 2.03
N ARG A 192 10.32 33.97 1.84
CA ARG A 192 9.76 35.30 1.52
C ARG A 192 9.33 36.02 2.80
N THR A 193 10.28 36.81 3.30
CA THR A 193 10.11 38.01 4.15
C THR A 193 9.22 37.89 5.39
N SER A 194 9.85 37.56 6.52
CA SER A 194 9.55 38.25 7.79
C SER A 194 10.84 38.47 8.56
N SER A 195 11.09 39.73 8.90
CA SER A 195 12.24 40.23 9.67
C SER A 195 12.44 39.43 10.97
N PRO A 196 13.69 39.21 11.44
CA PRO A 196 13.94 38.32 12.57
C PRO A 196 13.65 39.02 13.91
N SER A 197 12.59 38.60 14.60
CA SER A 197 12.43 38.87 16.03
C SER A 197 12.50 37.55 16.81
N ALA A 198 13.56 37.44 17.62
CA ALA A 198 13.74 36.56 18.79
C ALA A 198 13.45 35.05 18.61
N TRP A 199 14.51 34.29 18.37
CA TRP A 199 14.53 32.83 18.59
C TRP A 199 14.70 32.53 20.08
N ASP A 200 13.64 32.06 20.74
CA ASP A 200 13.71 31.49 22.08
C ASP A 200 14.19 30.02 21.99
N LYS A 201 15.35 29.76 22.60
CA LYS A 201 15.96 28.44 22.71
C LYS A 201 15.41 27.74 23.94
N ARG A 202 14.28 27.05 23.82
CA ARG A 202 13.88 26.02 24.80
C ARG A 202 12.80 25.11 24.24
N SER A 203 13.20 23.94 23.73
CA SER A 203 12.49 22.65 23.83
C SER A 203 13.25 21.58 23.02
N VAL A 204 14.23 20.97 23.67
CA VAL A 204 14.79 19.67 23.29
C VAL A 204 13.92 18.62 23.98
N GLY A 205 13.24 17.75 23.24
CA GLY A 205 12.39 16.72 23.84
C GLY A 205 11.75 15.76 22.83
N LEU A 206 12.31 14.54 22.79
CA LEU A 206 11.79 13.28 22.27
C LEU A 206 11.53 13.09 20.76
N LEU A 207 12.43 12.28 20.18
CA LEU A 207 12.33 11.52 18.93
C LEU A 207 11.21 10.48 18.99
N LEU A 208 10.18 10.65 18.16
CA LEU A 208 9.36 9.59 17.56
C LEU A 208 8.71 10.18 16.29
N SER A 209 9.39 10.13 15.15
CA SER A 209 8.83 10.66 13.89
C SER A 209 9.21 9.86 12.64
N HIS A 210 8.92 8.55 12.61
CA HIS A 210 9.31 7.72 11.45
C HIS A 210 8.09 7.08 10.78
N TYR A 211 7.21 7.89 10.19
CA TYR A 211 6.08 7.43 9.37
C TYR A 211 6.04 8.11 7.98
N VAL A 212 5.78 7.28 6.95
CA VAL A 212 5.46 7.58 5.53
C VAL A 212 6.58 8.12 4.63
N SER A 213 7.11 7.25 3.76
CA SER A 213 7.76 7.62 2.50
C SER A 213 7.33 6.59 1.46
N ASP A 214 6.20 6.85 0.77
CA ASP A 214 5.91 6.44 -0.61
C ASP A 214 4.49 6.83 -0.99
N ARG A 215 4.26 8.12 -1.23
CA ARG A 215 3.04 8.61 -1.86
C ARG A 215 3.20 8.56 -3.37
N MET A 216 3.14 7.36 -3.95
CA MET A 216 2.81 7.23 -5.36
C MET A 216 1.31 7.43 -5.51
N VAL A 217 0.91 8.59 -6.06
CA VAL A 217 -0.32 8.89 -6.84
C VAL A 217 -1.50 7.92 -6.67
N CYS A 218 -1.91 7.64 -5.44
CA CYS A 218 -2.96 6.67 -5.17
C CYS A 218 -3.70 7.14 -3.93
N ASN A 219 -4.91 7.66 -4.15
CA ASN A 219 -5.88 7.72 -3.07
C ASN A 219 -6.42 6.33 -2.89
N MET A 220 -6.47 5.94 -1.63
CA MET A 220 -6.47 4.55 -1.24
C MET A 220 -7.67 4.33 -0.32
N LEU A 221 -8.47 3.31 -0.60
CA LEU A 221 -9.59 2.87 0.21
C LEU A 221 -9.11 1.77 1.14
N LEU A 222 -9.12 2.01 2.45
CA LEU A 222 -8.61 1.05 3.44
C LEU A 222 -9.70 0.08 3.86
N GLN A 223 -9.49 -1.21 3.65
CA GLN A 223 -10.29 -2.28 4.22
C GLN A 223 -9.52 -3.01 5.33
N GLN A 224 -10.23 -3.37 6.40
CA GLN A 224 -9.67 -4.04 7.58
C GLN A 224 -9.13 -5.44 7.26
N ARG A 225 -8.19 -5.88 8.11
CA ARG A 225 -7.73 -7.27 8.22
C ARG A 225 -8.92 -8.22 8.28
N GLN A 226 -8.93 -9.22 7.39
CA GLN A 226 -9.82 -10.36 7.55
C GLN A 226 -9.19 -11.33 8.56
N SER A 227 -9.59 -11.23 9.83
CA SER A 227 -9.26 -12.24 10.84
C SER A 227 -10.05 -13.51 10.49
N PHE A 228 -9.39 -14.49 9.87
CA PHE A 228 -9.99 -15.79 9.62
C PHE A 228 -10.12 -16.57 10.94
N GLY A 229 -11.19 -16.30 11.67
CA GLY A 229 -11.65 -17.15 12.76
C GLY A 229 -12.18 -18.46 12.20
N VAL A 230 -11.36 -19.51 12.28
CA VAL A 230 -11.75 -20.93 12.21
C VAL A 230 -12.66 -21.31 11.03
N ALA A 231 -12.03 -21.52 9.87
CA ALA A 231 -12.45 -22.60 8.99
C ALA A 231 -11.24 -23.54 8.81
N ARG A 232 -11.15 -24.56 9.66
CA ARG A 232 -10.22 -25.67 9.44
C ARG A 232 -10.60 -26.31 8.10
N GLY A 233 -9.71 -26.22 7.12
CA GLY A 233 -9.79 -27.01 5.90
C GLY A 233 -9.98 -26.21 4.62
N ARG A 234 -8.96 -25.47 4.20
CA ARG A 234 -8.22 -25.67 2.93
C ARG A 234 -7.26 -24.48 2.71
N PRO A 235 -6.06 -24.72 2.15
CA PRO A 235 -5.16 -23.64 1.76
C PRO A 235 -5.83 -22.73 0.73
N VAL A 236 -5.55 -21.43 0.83
CA VAL A 236 -5.93 -20.45 -0.19
C VAL A 236 -5.14 -20.78 -1.46
N SER A 237 -5.81 -21.36 -2.45
CA SER A 237 -5.24 -21.60 -3.77
C SER A 237 -5.34 -20.30 -4.57
N TRP A 238 -4.19 -19.82 -5.04
CA TRP A 238 -4.11 -18.60 -5.86
C TRP A 238 -4.50 -18.83 -7.32
N PHE A 239 -4.79 -20.08 -7.72
CA PHE A 239 -5.20 -20.44 -9.08
C PHE A 239 -6.02 -21.74 -9.07
N SER A 240 -7.18 -21.76 -9.73
CA SER A 240 -7.93 -22.99 -10.03
C SER A 240 -7.78 -23.37 -11.50
N ASP A 241 -7.72 -24.69 -11.77
CA ASP A 241 -7.51 -25.29 -13.10
C ASP A 241 -8.64 -25.03 -14.11
N SER A 242 -9.69 -24.28 -13.77
CA SER A 242 -10.85 -24.03 -14.63
C SER A 242 -10.70 -22.84 -15.59
N GLN A 243 -9.54 -22.19 -15.63
CA GLN A 243 -9.13 -21.30 -16.75
C GLN A 243 -8.12 -21.99 -17.68
N HIS A 244 -8.29 -23.30 -17.90
CA HIS A 244 -7.57 -24.10 -18.91
C HIS A 244 -7.99 -23.78 -20.35
N ARG A 245 -8.00 -22.50 -20.73
CA ARG A 245 -7.76 -22.11 -22.12
C ARG A 245 -6.37 -21.49 -22.17
N SER A 246 -5.41 -22.34 -22.53
CA SER A 246 -4.10 -21.96 -23.08
C SER A 246 -3.09 -21.33 -22.11
N PHE A 247 -2.63 -22.11 -21.12
CA PHE A 247 -1.38 -21.81 -20.37
C PHE A 247 -0.21 -22.73 -20.75
N HIS A 248 -0.30 -23.42 -21.89
CA HIS A 248 0.85 -24.04 -22.54
C HIS A 248 1.27 -23.16 -23.73
N ASN A 249 2.51 -22.67 -23.68
CA ASN A 249 3.22 -21.86 -24.69
C ASN A 249 2.89 -20.36 -24.78
N GLY A 250 2.60 -19.71 -23.67
CA GLY A 250 2.63 -18.24 -23.62
C GLY A 250 2.52 -17.72 -22.20
N CYS A 251 3.51 -16.93 -21.77
CA CYS A 251 3.14 -15.71 -21.05
C CYS A 251 2.14 -14.94 -21.93
N PRO A 252 1.17 -14.22 -21.35
CA PRO A 252 0.52 -13.17 -22.13
C PRO A 252 1.58 -12.25 -22.77
#